data_AF-A0A2T3KC86-F1
#
_entry.id   AF-A0A2T3KC86-F1
#
_cell.length_a   1.000
_cell.length_b   1.000
_cell.length_c   1.000
_cell.angle_alpha   90.00
_cell.angle_beta   90.00
_cell.angle_gamma   90.00
#
_symmetry.space_group_name_H-M   'P 1'
#
loop_
_entity.id
_entity.type
_entity.pdbx_description
1 polymer ?
#
loop_
_entity_poly.entity_id
_entity_poly.type
_entity_poly.pdbx_seq_one_letter_code
_entity_poly.pdbx_strand_id
1 'polypeptide(L)'
;MLNEKLPKFLFVLGLLGWITVLVLILKPVDNSELNTLKQQQLVLTTQVKDILIKEVDAVYSKCKKSNALGEKIKWNGQFHLAEKYCQDPIISNDISSMAKCKEIKRCKTPQL
;
A
#
# COMPACT_ATOMS: atom_id res chain seq x y z
N MET A 1 -2.24 23.14 65.90
CA MET A 1 -1.82 21.81 65.39
C MET A 1 -2.23 21.52 63.93
N LEU A 2 -2.71 22.49 63.14
CA LEU A 2 -3.07 22.27 61.73
C LEU A 2 -1.86 22.44 60.77
N ASN A 3 -0.84 23.17 61.21
CA ASN A 3 0.28 23.60 60.35
C ASN A 3 1.32 22.50 60.06
N GLU A 4 1.52 21.54 60.97
CA GLU A 4 2.54 20.49 60.84
C GLU A 4 2.14 19.33 59.92
N LYS A 5 0.83 19.13 59.70
CA LYS A 5 0.31 18.05 58.86
C LYS A 5 0.08 18.47 57.40
N LEU A 6 -0.06 19.77 57.15
CA LEU A 6 -0.24 20.35 55.82
C LEU A 6 0.89 19.99 54.82
N PRO A 7 2.19 20.10 55.16
CA PRO A 7 3.26 19.76 54.22
C PRO A 7 3.30 18.25 53.90
N LYS A 8 2.97 17.39 54.87
CA LYS A 8 2.86 15.93 54.65
C LYS A 8 1.71 15.61 53.69
N PHE A 9 0.59 16.31 53.83
CA PHE A 9 -0.58 16.12 52.97
C PHE A 9 -0.31 16.59 51.53
N LEU A 10 0.36 17.73 51.36
CA LEU A 10 0.80 18.23 50.05
C LEU A 10 1.82 17.31 49.38
N PHE A 11 2.72 16.71 50.15
CA PHE A 11 3.69 15.74 49.63
C PHE A 11 3.02 14.46 49.11
N VAL A 12 2.02 13.94 49.83
CA VAL A 12 1.23 12.78 49.39
C VAL A 12 0.41 13.10 48.14
N LEU A 13 -0.22 14.27 48.07
CA LEU A 13 -0.93 14.74 46.88
C LEU A 13 0.01 14.92 45.67
N GLY A 14 1.21 15.43 45.90
CA GLY A 14 2.25 15.56 44.88
C GLY A 14 2.68 14.20 44.33
N LEU A 15 2.95 13.23 45.21
CA LEU A 15 3.29 11.85 44.82
C LEU A 15 2.15 11.18 44.04
N LEU A 16 0.91 11.33 44.49
CA LEU A 16 -0.26 10.81 43.77
C LEU A 16 -0.40 11.43 42.37
N GLY A 17 -0.15 12.75 42.24
CA GLY A 17 -0.12 13.43 40.94
C GLY A 17 1.00 12.93 40.03
N TRP A 18 2.18 12.65 40.58
CA TRP A 18 3.28 12.05 39.81
C TRP A 18 2.96 10.63 39.33
N ILE A 19 2.32 9.82 40.18
CA ILE A 19 1.91 8.45 39.84
C ILE A 19 0.84 8.48 38.73
N THR A 20 -0.15 9.38 38.79
CA THR A 20 -1.17 9.47 37.74
C THR A 20 -0.59 9.93 36.40
N VAL A 21 0.36 10.86 36.40
CA VAL A 21 1.09 11.27 35.18
C VAL A 21 1.91 10.11 34.61
N LEU A 22 2.63 9.37 35.45
CA LEU A 22 3.36 8.17 35.04
C LEU A 22 2.44 7.11 34.43
N VAL A 23 1.29 6.86 35.04
CA VAL A 23 0.29 5.91 34.52
C VAL A 23 -0.27 6.39 33.17
N LEU A 24 -0.52 7.69 32.99
CA LEU A 24 -0.99 8.23 31.71
C LEU A 24 0.07 8.14 30.60
N ILE A 25 1.35 8.38 30.91
CA ILE A 25 2.46 8.26 29.95
C ILE A 25 2.76 6.80 29.60
N LEU A 26 2.68 5.90 30.59
CA LEU A 26 2.94 4.47 30.41
C LEU A 26 1.73 3.71 29.86
N LYS A 27 0.54 4.32 29.84
CA LYS A 27 -0.64 3.69 29.24
C LYS A 27 -0.36 3.57 27.73
N PRO A 28 -0.29 2.35 27.17
CA PRO A 28 -0.09 2.20 25.75
C PRO A 28 -1.22 2.92 25.03
N VAL A 29 -0.87 3.90 24.20
CA VAL A 29 -1.81 4.48 23.24
C VAL A 29 -2.36 3.31 22.45
N ASP A 30 -3.67 3.12 22.53
CA ASP A 30 -4.37 2.01 21.88
C ASP A 30 -4.26 2.20 20.37
N ASN A 31 -3.19 1.67 19.79
CA ASN A 31 -2.88 1.77 18.36
C ASN A 31 -3.77 0.82 17.53
N SER A 32 -4.86 0.29 18.09
CA SER A 32 -5.80 -0.57 17.39
C SER A 32 -6.37 0.12 16.14
N GLU A 33 -6.75 1.39 16.22
CA GLU A 33 -7.20 2.17 15.06
C GLU A 33 -6.11 2.35 13.99
N LEU A 34 -4.86 2.57 14.42
CA LEU A 34 -3.73 2.68 13.50
C LEU A 34 -3.45 1.34 12.79
N ASN A 35 -3.59 0.24 13.53
CA ASN A 35 -3.40 -1.10 12.99
C ASN A 35 -4.53 -1.50 12.05
N THR A 36 -5.78 -1.15 12.35
CA THR A 36 -6.91 -1.40 11.43
C THR A 36 -6.78 -0.58 10.16
N LEU A 37 -6.39 0.70 10.25
CA LEU A 37 -6.12 1.53 9.07
C LEU A 37 -4.97 0.97 8.22
N LYS A 38 -3.88 0.50 8.84
CA LYS A 38 -2.79 -0.17 8.11
C LYS A 38 -3.24 -1.45 7.42
N GLN A 39 -4.05 -2.27 8.09
CA GLN A 39 -4.60 -3.49 7.47
C GLN A 39 -5.53 -3.16 6.30
N GLN A 40 -6.42 -2.18 6.44
CA GLN A 40 -7.29 -1.73 5.35
C GLN A 40 -6.49 -1.20 4.16
N GLN A 41 -5.45 -0.40 4.40
CA GLN A 41 -4.57 0.09 3.35
C GLN A 41 -3.86 -1.05 2.61
N LEU A 42 -3.38 -2.07 3.34
CA LEU A 42 -2.71 -3.23 2.75
C LEU A 42 -3.65 -4.07 1.89
N VAL A 43 -4.88 -4.29 2.35
CA VAL A 43 -5.92 -4.98 1.58
C VAL A 43 -6.27 -4.20 0.32
N LEU A 44 -6.51 -2.88 0.42
CA LEU A 44 -6.81 -2.03 -0.74
C LEU A 44 -5.67 -2.05 -1.76
N THR A 45 -4.44 -1.92 -1.28
CA THR A 45 -3.25 -1.94 -2.14
C THR A 45 -3.14 -3.26 -2.90
N THR A 46 -3.43 -4.38 -2.22
CA THR A 46 -3.42 -5.71 -2.83
C THR A 46 -4.51 -5.84 -3.89
N GLN A 47 -5.72 -5.36 -3.61
CA GLN A 47 -6.82 -5.38 -4.59
C GLN A 47 -6.52 -4.53 -5.82
N VAL A 48 -5.97 -3.33 -5.65
CA VAL A 48 -5.56 -2.46 -6.75
C VAL A 48 -4.46 -3.13 -7.57
N LYS A 49 -3.46 -3.74 -6.91
CA LYS A 49 -2.42 -4.53 -7.57
C LYS A 49 -3.03 -5.64 -8.42
N ASP A 50 -3.96 -6.42 -7.89
CA ASP A 50 -4.59 -7.53 -8.62
C ASP A 50 -5.37 -7.05 -9.85
N ILE A 51 -6.09 -5.93 -9.74
CA ILE A 51 -6.81 -5.33 -10.88
C ILE A 51 -5.84 -4.89 -11.97
N LEU A 52 -4.77 -4.18 -11.59
CA LEU A 52 -3.75 -3.70 -12.53
C LEU A 52 -3.03 -4.87 -13.21
N ILE A 53 -2.70 -5.93 -12.47
CA ILE A 53 -2.09 -7.14 -13.03
C ILE A 53 -3.03 -7.82 -14.02
N LYS A 54 -4.32 -7.94 -13.71
CA LYS A 54 -5.29 -8.54 -14.62
C LYS A 54 -5.39 -7.79 -15.94
N GLU A 55 -5.31 -6.47 -15.93
CA GLU A 55 -5.32 -5.68 -17.16
C GLU A 55 -4.03 -5.86 -17.98
N VAL A 56 -2.88 -5.86 -17.31
CA VAL A 56 -1.59 -6.18 -17.96
C VAL A 56 -1.64 -7.58 -18.56
N ASP A 57 -2.20 -8.57 -17.86
CA ASP A 57 -2.35 -9.96 -18.32
C ASP A 57 -3.31 -10.09 -19.49
N ALA A 58 -4.42 -9.35 -19.48
CA ALA A 58 -5.38 -9.33 -20.58
C ALA A 58 -4.74 -8.78 -21.86
N VAL A 59 -3.99 -7.67 -21.75
CA VAL A 59 -3.27 -7.08 -22.88
C VAL A 59 -2.14 -7.98 -23.35
N TYR A 60 -1.40 -8.59 -22.43
CA TYR A 60 -0.36 -9.58 -22.73
C TYR A 60 -0.92 -10.80 -23.49
N SER A 61 -2.06 -11.35 -23.05
CA SER A 61 -2.72 -12.47 -23.74
C SER A 61 -3.15 -12.11 -25.16
N LYS A 62 -3.69 -10.90 -25.35
CA LYS A 62 -4.03 -10.37 -26.69
C LYS A 62 -2.79 -10.17 -27.54
N CYS A 63 -1.72 -9.62 -26.98
CA CYS A 63 -0.41 -9.47 -27.62
C CYS A 63 0.13 -10.82 -28.13
N LYS A 64 0.14 -11.84 -27.28
CA LYS A 64 0.58 -13.19 -27.65
C LYS A 64 -0.29 -13.81 -28.76
N LYS A 65 -1.61 -13.64 -28.72
CA LYS A 65 -2.53 -14.08 -29.78
C LYS A 65 -2.30 -13.35 -31.10
N SER A 66 -2.13 -12.02 -31.06
CA SER A 66 -1.89 -11.20 -32.25
C SER A 66 -0.59 -11.60 -32.95
N ASN A 67 0.49 -11.82 -32.17
CA ASN A 67 1.76 -12.30 -32.71
C ASN A 67 1.66 -13.69 -33.33
N ALA A 68 0.89 -14.60 -32.72
CA ALA A 68 0.68 -15.94 -33.25
C ALA A 68 -0.16 -15.94 -34.55
N LEU A 69 -1.09 -14.99 -34.70
CA LEU A 69 -1.98 -14.87 -35.86
C LEU A 69 -1.45 -13.92 -36.95
N GLY A 70 -0.35 -13.19 -36.69
CA GLY A 70 0.18 -12.18 -37.61
C GLY A 70 -0.73 -10.96 -37.80
N GLU A 71 -1.70 -10.75 -36.90
CA GLU A 71 -2.67 -9.66 -37.01
C GLU A 71 -2.11 -8.34 -36.48
N LYS A 72 -2.42 -7.23 -37.16
CA LYS A 72 -2.11 -5.89 -36.66
C LYS A 72 -2.97 -5.54 -35.45
N ILE A 73 -2.32 -5.07 -34.39
CA ILE A 73 -2.96 -4.65 -33.13
C ILE A 73 -3.81 -3.40 -33.39
N LYS A 74 -5.14 -3.53 -33.22
CA LYS A 74 -6.09 -2.40 -33.33
C LYS A 74 -6.43 -1.75 -31.97
N TRP A 75 -5.86 -2.26 -30.87
CA TRP A 75 -6.28 -1.96 -29.50
C TRP A 75 -5.35 -0.95 -28.78
N ASN A 76 -5.01 0.17 -29.45
CA ASN A 76 -4.02 1.14 -28.93
C ASN A 76 -4.38 1.73 -27.55
N GLY A 77 -5.66 1.96 -27.26
CA GLY A 77 -6.10 2.50 -25.97
C GLY A 77 -5.79 1.56 -24.79
N GLN A 78 -6.10 0.27 -24.93
CA GLN A 78 -5.81 -0.74 -23.90
C GLN A 78 -4.31 -0.98 -23.74
N PHE A 79 -3.55 -0.92 -24.84
CA PHE A 79 -2.09 -0.99 -24.81
C PHE A 79 -1.46 0.19 -24.07
N HIS A 80 -1.93 1.42 -24.33
CA HIS A 80 -1.42 2.60 -23.66
C HIS A 80 -1.73 2.57 -22.15
N LEU A 81 -2.91 2.08 -21.77
CA LEU A 81 -3.30 1.91 -20.38
C LEU A 81 -2.38 0.89 -19.67
N ALA A 82 -2.16 -0.28 -20.28
CA ALA A 82 -1.25 -1.28 -19.75
C ALA A 82 0.20 -0.77 -19.66
N GLU A 83 0.68 -0.02 -20.67
CA GLU A 83 2.01 0.60 -20.65
C GLU A 83 2.16 1.59 -19.49
N LYS A 84 1.11 2.36 -19.20
CA LYS A 84 1.06 3.26 -18.04
C LYS A 84 1.10 2.49 -16.73
N TYR A 85 0.34 1.41 -16.61
CA TYR A 85 0.34 0.55 -15.41
C TYR A 85 1.66 -0.19 -15.21
N CYS A 86 2.35 -0.56 -16.30
CA CYS A 86 3.68 -1.16 -16.26
C CYS A 86 4.77 -0.24 -15.67
N GLN A 87 4.53 1.06 -15.61
CA GLN A 87 5.42 2.04 -14.98
C GLN A 87 5.01 2.37 -13.53
N ASP A 88 3.86 1.86 -13.07
CA ASP A 88 3.38 2.10 -11.72
C ASP A 88 4.22 1.30 -10.70
N PRO A 89 4.69 1.93 -9.60
CA PRO A 89 5.49 1.26 -8.58
C PRO A 89 4.81 0.03 -7.96
N ILE A 90 3.47 -0.03 -7.98
CA ILE A 90 2.69 -1.17 -7.49
C ILE A 90 2.93 -2.42 -8.37
N ILE A 91 3.15 -2.22 -9.66
CA ILE A 91 3.38 -3.26 -10.67
C ILE A 91 4.88 -3.51 -10.88
N SER A 92 5.70 -2.46 -10.87
CA SER A 92 7.14 -2.57 -11.16
C SER A 92 7.93 -3.36 -10.13
N ASN A 93 7.37 -3.59 -8.93
CA ASN A 93 7.98 -4.44 -7.90
C ASN A 93 7.71 -5.95 -8.12
N ASP A 94 6.87 -6.32 -9.09
CA ASP A 94 6.55 -7.70 -9.41
C ASP A 94 7.30 -8.19 -10.66
N ILE A 95 8.24 -9.14 -10.48
CA ILE A 95 9.13 -9.63 -11.55
C ILE A 95 8.32 -10.26 -12.71
N SER A 96 7.23 -10.96 -12.40
CA SER A 96 6.35 -11.59 -13.40
C SER A 96 5.63 -10.52 -14.23
N SER A 97 5.07 -9.51 -13.56
CA SER A 97 4.43 -8.39 -14.24
C SER A 97 5.41 -7.56 -15.09
N MET A 98 6.64 -7.33 -14.61
CA MET A 98 7.69 -6.67 -15.39
C MET A 98 8.04 -7.41 -16.69
N ALA A 99 8.10 -8.75 -16.66
CA ALA A 99 8.38 -9.55 -17.84
C ALA A 99 7.25 -9.40 -18.88
N LYS A 100 5.99 -9.49 -18.44
CA LYS A 100 4.81 -9.29 -19.30
C LYS A 100 4.78 -7.88 -19.88
N CYS A 101 5.10 -6.86 -19.09
CA CYS A 101 5.20 -5.48 -19.51
C CYS A 101 6.26 -5.25 -20.61
N LYS A 102 7.41 -5.92 -20.54
CA LYS A 102 8.42 -5.88 -21.60
C LYS A 102 7.90 -6.49 -22.90
N GLU A 103 7.13 -7.58 -22.85
CA GLU A 103 6.54 -8.19 -24.04
C GLU A 103 5.43 -7.33 -24.65
N ILE A 104 4.59 -6.69 -23.83
CA ILE A 104 3.59 -5.73 -24.31
C ILE A 104 4.28 -4.57 -25.06
N LYS A 105 5.39 -4.02 -24.52
CA LYS A 105 6.15 -2.99 -25.23
C LYS A 105 6.68 -3.47 -26.59
N ARG A 106 7.11 -4.74 -26.68
CA ARG A 106 7.55 -5.35 -27.94
C ARG A 106 6.40 -5.51 -28.94
N CYS A 107 5.21 -5.88 -28.49
CA CYS A 107 4.03 -6.00 -29.38
C CYS A 107 3.61 -4.69 -30.06
N LYS A 108 3.80 -3.54 -29.40
CA LYS A 108 3.48 -2.22 -29.97
C LYS A 108 4.43 -1.82 -31.11
N THR A 109 5.66 -2.30 -31.06
CA THR A 109 6.67 -2.02 -32.10
C THR A 109 6.57 -3.15 -33.11
N PRO A 110 6.02 -2.95 -34.32
CA PRO A 110 6.12 -3.98 -35.35
C PRO A 110 7.61 -4.33 -35.47
N GLN A 111 7.95 -5.60 -35.25
CA GLN A 111 9.26 -6.11 -35.61
C GLN A 111 9.41 -5.80 -37.10
N LEU A 112 10.34 -4.90 -37.41
CA LEU A 112 10.80 -4.65 -38.77
C LEU A 112 11.46 -5.92 -39.31
#